data_AF-R9JYI0-F1
#
_entry.id   AF-R9JYI0-F1
#
_cell.length_a   1.000
_cell.length_b   1.000
_cell.length_c   1.000
_cell.angle_alpha   90.00
_cell.angle_beta   90.00
_cell.angle_gamma   90.00
#
_symmetry.space_group_name_H-M   'P 1'
#
loop_
_entity.id
_entity.type
_entity.pdbx_description
1 polymer ?
#
loop_
_entity_poly.entity_id
_entity_poly.type
_entity_poly.pdbx_seq_one_letter_code
_entity_poly.pdbx_strand_id
1 'polypeptide(L)'
;MIFTGERKDRPQTLSLSEEYFNGKECSIEVKVNVIYDGKDNDIISQYVTFTKVYNEQVKLHGRTQKAVTETIRICKDRDVLKEFLTSREKEVITIMMTLFDEERIIHAYVAEERREAAEESVRKAAEKMLRAGKMSVEEIASYFSELSVEDVQEIEKGMLQTT
;
A
#
# COMPACT_ATOMS: atom_id res chain seq x y z
N MET A 1 13.96 -6.89 3.43
CA MET A 1 12.98 -6.89 2.31
C MET A 1 13.02 -8.28 1.70
N ILE A 2 11.90 -9.01 1.67
CA ILE A 2 11.82 -10.39 1.13
C ILE A 2 11.11 -10.32 -0.21
N PHE A 3 11.77 -10.78 -1.27
CA PHE A 3 11.26 -10.71 -2.63
C PHE A 3 10.80 -12.09 -3.10
N THR A 4 9.52 -12.21 -3.46
CA THR A 4 8.94 -13.44 -4.02
C THR A 4 8.63 -13.24 -5.49
N GLY A 5 9.66 -13.12 -6.33
CA GLY A 5 9.52 -13.02 -7.79
C GLY A 5 9.92 -14.32 -8.51
N GLU A 6 9.56 -14.43 -9.78
CA GLU A 6 9.85 -15.60 -10.64
C GLU A 6 11.24 -15.51 -11.33
N ARG A 7 12.24 -14.89 -10.68
CA ARG A 7 13.59 -14.80 -11.28
C ARG A 7 14.19 -16.21 -11.39
N LYS A 8 14.66 -16.56 -12.61
CA LYS A 8 15.31 -17.84 -12.91
C LYS A 8 16.75 -17.90 -12.40
N ASP A 9 17.46 -16.77 -12.45
CA ASP A 9 18.82 -16.65 -11.93
C ASP A 9 18.85 -16.39 -10.42
N ARG A 10 19.81 -17.04 -9.75
CA ARG A 10 19.99 -17.00 -8.29
C ARG A 10 21.35 -16.37 -7.90
N PRO A 11 21.61 -15.09 -8.19
CA PRO A 11 22.85 -14.41 -7.80
C PRO A 11 22.99 -14.25 -6.27
N GLN A 12 24.12 -14.65 -5.70
CA GLN A 12 24.36 -14.57 -4.25
C GLN A 12 24.33 -13.12 -3.71
N THR A 13 24.72 -12.15 -4.54
CA THR A 13 24.69 -10.74 -4.22
C THR A 13 24.12 -9.98 -5.41
N LEU A 14 23.17 -9.09 -5.15
CA LEU A 14 22.71 -8.09 -6.12
C LEU A 14 23.37 -6.76 -5.80
N SER A 15 23.83 -6.05 -6.81
CA SER A 15 24.31 -4.68 -6.64
C SER A 15 23.43 -3.72 -7.43
N LEU A 16 23.20 -2.55 -6.84
CA LEU A 16 22.42 -1.50 -7.48
C LEU A 16 23.15 -0.95 -8.72
N SER A 17 24.49 -0.89 -8.67
CA SER A 17 25.30 -0.45 -9.80
C SER A 17 25.26 -1.40 -10.99
N GLU A 18 25.28 -2.72 -10.77
CA GLU A 18 25.17 -3.69 -11.87
C GLU A 18 23.77 -3.66 -12.50
N GLU A 19 22.71 -3.57 -11.71
CA GLU A 19 21.33 -3.63 -12.21
C GLU A 19 20.88 -2.33 -12.91
N TYR A 20 21.34 -1.16 -12.46
CA TYR A 20 20.83 0.14 -12.97
C TYR A 20 21.88 1.00 -13.67
N PHE A 21 23.16 0.76 -13.42
CA PHE A 21 24.26 1.58 -13.96
C PHE A 21 25.24 0.79 -14.83
N ASN A 22 24.89 -0.43 -15.24
CA ASN A 22 25.75 -1.33 -16.03
C ASN A 22 27.15 -1.50 -15.41
N GLY A 23 27.22 -1.55 -14.08
CA GLY A 23 28.46 -1.72 -13.32
C GLY A 23 29.38 -0.48 -13.31
N LYS A 24 28.88 0.69 -13.73
CA LYS A 24 29.64 1.94 -13.58
C LYS A 24 29.76 2.33 -12.11
N GLU A 25 30.91 2.91 -11.77
CA GLU A 25 31.15 3.48 -10.45
C GLU A 25 30.12 4.58 -10.16
N CYS A 26 29.45 4.46 -9.01
CA CYS A 26 28.39 5.36 -8.59
C CYS A 26 28.69 5.86 -7.18
N SER A 27 28.23 7.06 -6.85
CA SER A 27 28.47 7.69 -5.54
C SER A 27 27.77 6.96 -4.39
N ILE A 28 26.81 6.07 -4.69
CA ILE A 28 26.05 5.28 -3.73
C ILE A 28 25.96 3.85 -4.24
N GLU A 29 26.60 2.92 -3.53
CA GLU A 29 26.56 1.48 -3.81
C GLU A 29 25.70 0.77 -2.76
N VAL A 30 24.77 -0.06 -3.22
CA VAL A 30 23.95 -0.91 -2.36
C VAL A 30 24.09 -2.35 -2.84
N LYS A 31 24.70 -3.17 -1.99
CA LYS A 31 24.83 -4.61 -2.20
C LYS A 31 23.89 -5.35 -1.28
N VAL A 32 23.09 -6.23 -1.86
CA VAL A 32 22.11 -7.07 -1.15
C VAL A 32 22.53 -8.51 -1.30
N ASN A 33 22.82 -9.18 -0.19
CA ASN A 33 23.02 -10.62 -0.21
C ASN A 33 21.66 -11.31 -0.30
N VAL A 34 21.47 -12.12 -1.34
CA VAL A 34 20.22 -12.83 -1.57
C VAL A 34 20.31 -14.19 -0.90
N ILE A 35 19.40 -14.42 0.04
CA ILE A 35 19.21 -15.73 0.65
C ILE A 35 18.21 -16.48 -0.23
N TYR A 36 18.69 -17.54 -0.87
CA TYR A 36 17.84 -18.47 -1.60
C TYR A 36 17.23 -19.49 -0.63
N ASP A 37 16.13 -20.10 -1.09
CA ASP A 37 15.69 -21.41 -0.62
C ASP A 37 16.93 -22.30 -0.41
N GLY A 38 17.22 -22.64 0.85
CA GLY A 38 18.38 -23.46 1.18
C GLY A 38 18.09 -24.92 0.87
N LYS A 39 18.47 -25.85 1.75
CA LYS A 39 18.12 -27.26 1.51
C LYS A 39 16.61 -27.42 1.54
N ASP A 40 16.08 -28.33 0.71
CA ASP A 40 14.67 -28.69 0.74
C ASP A 40 14.19 -28.87 2.19
N ASN A 41 13.11 -28.18 2.53
CA ASN A 41 12.45 -28.18 3.84
C ASN A 41 13.19 -27.46 4.99
N ASP A 42 14.18 -26.62 4.73
CA ASP A 42 14.70 -25.71 5.76
C ASP A 42 13.71 -24.59 6.14
N ILE A 43 14.00 -23.87 7.22
CA ILE A 43 13.08 -22.83 7.75
C ILE A 43 12.82 -21.70 6.73
N ILE A 44 13.81 -21.38 5.88
CA ILE A 44 13.68 -20.31 4.89
C ILE A 44 12.76 -20.75 3.74
N SER A 45 12.94 -21.96 3.23
CA SER A 45 12.09 -22.54 2.18
C SER A 45 10.65 -22.73 2.66
N GLN A 46 10.45 -23.14 3.92
CA GLN A 46 9.13 -23.22 4.54
C GLN A 46 8.47 -21.83 4.65
N TYR A 47 9.20 -20.81 5.10
CA TYR A 47 8.67 -19.43 5.15
C TYR A 47 8.30 -18.90 3.76
N VAL A 48 9.16 -19.09 2.76
CA VAL A 48 8.88 -18.68 1.37
C VAL A 48 7.60 -19.37 0.86
N THR A 49 7.44 -20.66 1.16
CA THR A 49 6.25 -21.42 0.79
C THR A 49 5.00 -20.88 1.48
N PHE A 50 5.09 -20.59 2.79
CA PHE A 50 4.00 -19.95 3.54
C PHE A 50 3.58 -18.61 2.90
N THR A 51 4.54 -17.74 2.58
CA THR A 51 4.25 -16.43 1.95
C THR A 51 3.59 -16.59 0.58
N LYS A 52 4.03 -17.57 -0.24
CA LYS A 52 3.41 -17.85 -1.54
C LYS A 52 1.95 -18.30 -1.38
N VAL A 53 1.69 -19.28 -0.51
CA VAL A 53 0.33 -19.77 -0.22
C VAL A 53 -0.53 -18.62 0.31
N TYR A 54 -0.01 -17.82 1.23
CA TYR A 54 -0.72 -16.67 1.78
C TYR A 54 -1.12 -15.66 0.70
N ASN A 55 -0.19 -15.29 -0.20
CA ASN A 55 -0.49 -14.38 -1.30
C ASN A 55 -1.56 -14.92 -2.24
N GLU A 56 -1.59 -16.23 -2.49
CA GLU A 56 -2.66 -16.89 -3.26
C GLU A 56 -4.00 -16.81 -2.51
N GLN A 57 -4.03 -17.07 -1.21
CA GLN A 57 -5.26 -16.98 -0.42
C GLN A 57 -5.79 -15.54 -0.32
N VAL A 58 -4.91 -14.54 -0.20
CA VAL A 58 -5.30 -13.12 -0.23
C VAL A 58 -5.89 -12.73 -1.58
N LYS A 59 -5.36 -13.25 -2.70
CA LYS A 59 -5.96 -13.02 -4.03
C LYS A 59 -7.37 -13.60 -4.13
N LEU A 60 -7.64 -14.75 -3.50
CA LEU A 60 -8.93 -15.44 -3.55
C LEU A 60 -9.97 -14.90 -2.55
N HIS A 61 -9.53 -14.48 -1.37
CA HIS A 61 -10.40 -14.19 -0.24
C HIS A 61 -10.21 -12.78 0.32
N GLY A 62 -9.35 -11.96 -0.28
CA GLY A 62 -8.95 -10.67 0.26
C GLY A 62 -8.14 -10.80 1.56
N ARG A 63 -7.89 -9.66 2.19
CA ARG A 63 -7.28 -9.58 3.54
C ARG A 63 -8.31 -9.92 4.61
N THR A 64 -8.67 -11.20 4.71
CA THR A 64 -9.70 -11.69 5.63
C THR A 64 -9.16 -12.79 6.54
N GLN A 65 -9.84 -13.03 7.67
CA GLN A 65 -9.53 -14.16 8.55
C GLN A 65 -9.55 -15.48 7.78
N LYS A 66 -10.47 -15.64 6.82
CA LYS A 66 -10.56 -16.83 5.97
C LYS A 66 -9.28 -17.07 5.17
N ALA A 67 -8.66 -16.02 4.60
CA ALA A 67 -7.40 -16.15 3.87
C ALA A 67 -6.29 -16.69 4.79
N VAL A 68 -6.21 -16.20 6.03
CA VAL A 68 -5.21 -16.62 7.01
C VAL A 68 -5.46 -18.06 7.47
N THR A 69 -6.68 -18.41 7.86
CA THR A 69 -7.01 -19.77 8.31
C THR A 69 -6.77 -20.80 7.21
N GLU A 70 -7.13 -20.50 5.97
CA GLU A 70 -6.91 -21.40 4.83
C GLU A 70 -5.42 -21.55 4.50
N THR A 71 -4.65 -20.47 4.61
CA THR A 71 -3.18 -20.52 4.50
C THR A 71 -2.59 -21.47 5.53
N ILE A 72 -3.00 -21.35 6.79
CA ILE A 72 -2.50 -22.19 7.88
C ILE A 72 -2.87 -23.66 7.64
N ARG A 73 -4.12 -23.92 7.24
CA ARG A 73 -4.59 -25.27 6.89
C ARG A 73 -3.73 -25.90 5.79
N ILE A 74 -3.55 -25.20 4.66
CA ILE A 74 -2.75 -25.66 3.53
C ILE A 74 -1.30 -25.90 3.94
N CYS A 75 -0.71 -25.00 4.73
CA CYS A 75 0.69 -25.15 5.16
C CYS A 75 0.87 -26.36 6.08
N LYS A 76 -0.04 -26.58 7.05
CA LYS A 76 -0.01 -27.77 7.91
C LYS A 76 -0.18 -29.07 7.13
N ASP A 77 -1.06 -29.09 6.13
CA ASP A 77 -1.27 -30.24 5.24
C ASP A 77 -0.02 -30.55 4.40
N ARG A 78 0.74 -29.53 4.02
CA ARG A 78 1.98 -29.63 3.23
C ARG A 78 3.26 -29.75 4.06
N ASP A 79 3.13 -29.94 5.38
CA ASP A 79 4.26 -30.00 6.32
C ASP A 79 5.11 -28.71 6.38
N VAL A 80 4.54 -27.57 5.99
CA VAL A 80 5.18 -26.25 6.00
C VAL A 80 4.89 -25.55 7.32
N LEU A 81 5.93 -25.24 8.08
CA LEU A 81 5.86 -24.63 9.42
C LEU A 81 4.93 -25.39 10.38
N LYS A 82 4.74 -26.70 10.16
CA LYS A 82 3.64 -27.46 10.75
C LYS A 82 3.65 -27.45 12.28
N GLU A 83 4.79 -27.70 12.91
CA GLU A 83 4.91 -27.70 14.37
C GLU A 83 4.59 -26.33 14.98
N PHE A 84 5.12 -25.27 14.36
CA PHE A 84 4.88 -23.89 14.77
C PHE A 84 3.40 -23.54 14.60
N LEU A 85 2.82 -23.74 13.42
CA LEU A 85 1.43 -23.43 13.13
C LEU A 85 0.46 -24.26 13.96
N THR A 86 0.79 -25.52 14.27
CA THR A 86 -0.04 -26.36 15.14
C THR A 86 -0.09 -25.84 16.57
N SER A 87 1.02 -25.31 17.09
CA SER A 87 1.09 -24.79 18.45
C SER A 87 0.66 -23.32 18.58
N ARG A 88 0.74 -22.54 17.50
CA ARG A 88 0.59 -21.07 17.51
C ARG A 88 -0.51 -20.54 16.60
N GLU A 89 -1.38 -21.39 16.04
CA GLU A 89 -2.43 -21.01 15.09
C GLU A 89 -3.22 -19.76 15.49
N LYS A 90 -3.73 -19.73 16.72
CA LYS A 90 -4.51 -18.59 17.23
C LYS A 90 -3.71 -17.28 17.29
N GLU A 91 -2.45 -17.37 17.71
CA GLU A 91 -1.55 -16.21 17.81
C GLU A 91 -1.24 -15.64 16.42
N VAL A 92 -0.96 -16.52 15.46
CA VAL A 92 -0.72 -16.13 14.06
C VAL A 92 -1.96 -15.44 13.47
N ILE A 93 -3.15 -16.01 13.67
CA ILE A 93 -4.40 -15.40 13.19
C ILE A 93 -4.59 -14.01 13.80
N THR A 94 -4.41 -13.87 15.11
CA THR A 94 -4.56 -12.58 15.81
C THR A 94 -3.59 -11.53 15.28
N ILE A 95 -2.30 -11.84 15.21
CA ILE A 95 -1.27 -10.89 14.75
C ILE A 95 -1.55 -10.44 13.31
N MET A 96 -1.84 -11.39 12.41
CA MET A 96 -2.11 -11.05 11.01
C MET A 96 -3.38 -10.20 10.86
N MET A 97 -4.38 -10.41 11.71
CA MET A 97 -5.59 -9.59 11.69
C MET A 97 -5.36 -8.18 12.19
N THR A 98 -4.62 -8.03 13.29
CA THR A 98 -4.22 -6.70 13.82
C THR A 98 -3.47 -5.89 12.75
N LEU A 99 -2.53 -6.51 12.03
CA LEU A 99 -1.79 -5.83 10.97
C LEU A 99 -2.68 -5.34 9.82
N PHE A 100 -3.74 -6.08 9.47
CA PHE A 100 -4.68 -5.60 8.43
C PHE A 100 -5.50 -4.40 8.91
N ASP A 101 -5.91 -4.39 10.18
CA ASP A 101 -6.66 -3.26 10.73
C ASP A 101 -5.81 -1.98 10.72
N GLU A 102 -4.54 -2.08 11.16
CA GLU A 102 -3.58 -0.97 11.08
C GLU A 102 -3.34 -0.50 9.64
N GLU A 103 -3.12 -1.43 8.70
CA GLU A 103 -2.91 -1.08 7.28
C GLU A 103 -4.14 -0.38 6.68
N ARG A 104 -5.36 -0.82 7.05
CA ARG A 104 -6.61 -0.17 6.63
C ARG A 104 -6.73 1.25 7.18
N ILE A 105 -6.38 1.47 8.44
CA ILE A 105 -6.40 2.79 9.06
C ILE A 105 -5.43 3.74 8.35
N ILE A 106 -4.19 3.30 8.11
CA ILE A 106 -3.19 4.11 7.40
C ILE A 106 -3.67 4.45 5.98
N HIS A 107 -4.21 3.47 5.26
CA HIS A 107 -4.68 3.71 3.89
C HIS A 107 -5.90 4.64 3.84
N ALA A 108 -6.81 4.55 4.81
CA ALA A 108 -7.94 5.46 4.92
C ALA A 108 -7.45 6.90 5.19
N TYR A 109 -6.53 7.07 6.13
CA TYR A 109 -5.93 8.38 6.45
C TYR A 109 -5.25 9.02 5.23
N VAL A 110 -4.42 8.26 4.51
CA VAL A 110 -3.74 8.76 3.30
C VAL A 110 -4.74 9.11 2.19
N ALA A 111 -5.81 8.32 2.04
CA ALA A 111 -6.85 8.63 1.06
C ALA A 111 -7.62 9.91 1.43
N GLU A 112 -7.88 10.11 2.71
CA GLU A 112 -8.52 11.31 3.24
C GLU A 112 -7.64 12.56 3.04
N GLU A 113 -6.35 12.51 3.42
CA GLU A 113 -5.41 13.61 3.18
C GLU A 113 -5.34 14.00 1.69
N ARG A 114 -5.34 13.00 0.78
CA ARG A 114 -5.34 13.26 -0.66
C ARG A 114 -6.62 13.93 -1.13
N ARG A 115 -7.77 13.51 -0.60
CA ARG A 115 -9.07 14.10 -0.91
C ARG A 115 -9.12 15.55 -0.40
N GLU A 116 -8.72 15.79 0.84
CA GLU A 116 -8.67 17.13 1.43
C GLU A 116 -7.73 18.07 0.66
N ALA A 117 -6.54 17.60 0.27
CA ALA A 117 -5.61 18.40 -0.52
C ALA A 117 -6.18 18.74 -1.91
N ALA A 118 -6.90 17.81 -2.55
CA ALA A 118 -7.57 18.06 -3.82
C ALA A 118 -8.70 19.09 -3.65
N GLU A 119 -9.55 18.92 -2.64
CA GLU A 119 -10.64 19.85 -2.32
C GLU A 119 -10.12 21.26 -1.99
N GLU A 120 -9.05 21.37 -1.18
CA GLU A 120 -8.43 22.65 -0.86
C GLU A 120 -7.85 23.34 -2.11
N SER A 121 -7.27 22.57 -3.03
CA SER A 121 -6.72 23.11 -4.28
C SER A 121 -7.82 23.69 -5.18
N VAL A 122 -8.96 23.00 -5.27
CA VAL A 122 -10.15 23.43 -6.03
C VAL A 122 -10.77 24.66 -5.36
N ARG A 123 -10.93 24.65 -4.04
CA ARG A 123 -11.42 25.81 -3.26
C ARG A 123 -10.54 27.04 -3.45
N LYS A 124 -9.21 26.92 -3.35
CA LYS A 124 -8.27 28.04 -3.60
C LYS A 124 -8.34 28.57 -5.03
N ALA A 125 -8.61 27.71 -6.01
CA ALA A 125 -8.80 28.15 -7.39
C ALA A 125 -10.10 28.95 -7.56
N ALA A 126 -11.21 28.47 -6.99
CA ALA A 126 -12.49 29.19 -6.95
C ALA A 126 -12.36 30.54 -6.22
N GLU A 127 -11.69 30.59 -5.06
CA GLU A 127 -11.41 31.85 -4.35
C GLU A 127 -10.66 32.87 -5.22
N LYS A 128 -9.64 32.43 -5.96
CA LYS A 128 -8.90 33.32 -6.89
C LYS A 128 -9.80 33.85 -8.00
N MET A 129 -10.70 33.03 -8.53
CA MET A 129 -11.66 33.44 -9.55
C MET A 129 -12.68 34.44 -8.99
N LEU A 130 -13.20 34.19 -7.79
CA LEU A 130 -14.10 35.11 -7.06
C LEU A 130 -13.40 36.47 -6.80
N ARG A 131 -12.14 36.46 -6.31
CA ARG A 131 -11.35 37.69 -6.09
C ARG A 131 -11.11 38.47 -7.38
N ALA A 132 -10.97 37.79 -8.52
CA ALA A 132 -10.80 38.45 -9.80
C ALA A 132 -12.07 39.21 -10.22
N GLY A 133 -13.25 38.81 -9.73
CA GLY A 133 -14.53 39.51 -9.91
C GLY A 133 -15.05 39.53 -11.35
N LYS A 134 -14.59 38.61 -12.20
CA LYS A 134 -14.91 38.58 -13.65
C LYS A 134 -15.94 37.51 -14.04
N MET A 135 -16.34 36.66 -13.11
CA MET A 135 -17.16 35.48 -13.36
C MET A 135 -18.22 35.37 -12.26
N SER A 136 -19.41 34.87 -12.60
CA SER A 136 -20.46 34.61 -11.61
C SER A 136 -20.17 33.33 -10.81
N VAL A 137 -20.85 33.16 -9.69
CA VAL A 137 -20.79 31.95 -8.85
C VAL A 137 -21.14 30.70 -9.66
N GLU A 138 -22.18 30.77 -10.49
CA GLU A 138 -22.64 29.67 -11.33
C GLU A 138 -21.62 29.32 -12.42
N GLU A 139 -20.98 30.32 -13.01
CA GLU A 139 -19.90 30.11 -13.98
C GLU A 139 -18.72 29.42 -13.31
N ILE A 140 -18.29 29.86 -12.12
CA ILE A 140 -17.17 29.26 -11.38
C ILE A 140 -17.48 27.81 -11.00
N ALA A 141 -18.69 27.51 -10.50
CA ALA A 141 -19.11 26.15 -10.19
C ALA A 141 -19.07 25.24 -11.42
N SER A 142 -19.36 25.76 -12.62
CA SER A 142 -19.29 24.97 -13.86
C SER A 142 -17.88 24.53 -14.25
N TYR A 143 -16.82 25.20 -13.76
CA TYR A 143 -15.43 24.81 -14.03
C TYR A 143 -14.92 23.68 -13.14
N PHE A 144 -15.60 23.39 -12.03
CA PHE A 144 -15.17 22.40 -11.04
C PHE A 144 -16.29 21.39 -10.80
N SER A 145 -16.12 20.17 -11.32
CA SER A 145 -17.07 19.06 -11.07
C SER A 145 -17.24 18.71 -9.58
N GLU A 146 -16.27 19.13 -8.77
CA GLU A 146 -16.15 18.90 -7.34
C GLU A 146 -16.84 19.99 -6.49
N LEU A 147 -17.31 21.09 -7.09
CA LEU A 147 -18.02 22.16 -6.39
C LEU A 147 -19.44 22.33 -6.94
N SER A 148 -20.42 22.38 -6.04
CA SER A 148 -21.75 22.86 -6.34
C SER A 148 -21.80 24.40 -6.36
N VAL A 149 -22.91 24.96 -6.87
CA VAL A 149 -23.14 26.41 -6.80
C VAL A 149 -23.18 26.86 -5.34
N GLU A 150 -23.81 26.06 -4.47
CA GLU A 150 -23.87 26.28 -3.03
C GLU A 150 -22.47 26.31 -2.40
N ASP A 151 -21.57 25.40 -2.79
CA ASP A 151 -20.18 25.39 -2.28
C ASP A 151 -19.44 26.68 -2.62
N VAL A 152 -19.61 27.18 -3.85
CA VAL A 152 -18.98 28.44 -4.29
C VAL A 152 -19.55 29.65 -3.53
N GLN A 153 -20.86 29.66 -3.24
CA GLN A 153 -21.50 30.69 -2.41
C GLN A 153 -20.97 30.68 -0.96
N GLU A 154 -20.74 29.49 -0.39
CA GLU A 154 -20.16 29.38 0.94
C GLU A 154 -18.72 29.90 0.98
N ILE A 155 -17.93 29.61 -0.05
CA ILE A 155 -16.56 30.15 -0.19
C ILE A 155 -16.61 31.68 -0.27
N GLU A 156 -17.45 32.25 -1.13
CA GLU A 156 -17.62 33.70 -1.28
C GLU A 156 -18.04 34.36 0.04
N LYS A 157 -19.01 33.77 0.75
CA LYS A 157 -19.46 34.25 2.06
C LYS A 157 -18.37 34.19 3.12
N GLY A 158 -17.56 33.11 3.14
CA GLY A 158 -16.43 32.96 4.05
C GLY A 158 -15.35 34.04 3.84
N MET A 159 -15.13 34.45 2.60
CA MET A 159 -14.20 35.53 2.26
C MET A 159 -14.68 36.92 2.75
N LEU A 160 -15.99 37.17 2.72
CA LEU A 160 -16.59 38.42 3.18
C LEU A 160 -16.57 38.56 4.71
N GLN A 161 -16.56 37.44 5.46
CA GLN A 161 -16.52 37.43 6.92
C GLN A 161 -15.12 37.59 7.52
N THR A 162 -14.07 37.44 6.71
CA THR A 162 -12.66 37.59 7.11
C THR A 162 -12.07 38.97 6.77
N THR A 163 -12.89 39.90 6.27
CA THR A 163 -12.54 41.30 5.98
C THR A 163 -13.06 42.22 7.09
#